data_AF-A0A059FZU5-F1
#
_entry.id   AF-A0A059FZU5-F1
#
_cell.length_a   1.000
_cell.length_b   1.000
_cell.length_c   1.000
_cell.angle_alpha   90.00
_cell.angle_beta   90.00
_cell.angle_gamma   90.00
#
_symmetry.space_group_name_H-M   'P 1'
#
loop_
_entity.id
_entity.type
_entity.pdbx_description
1 polymer ?
#
loop_
_entity_poly.entity_id
_entity_poly.type
_entity_poly.pdbx_seq_one_letter_code
_entity_poly.pdbx_strand_id
1 'polypeptide(L)'
;MDFRHVFFDPKGRIGPRTFGQGYVLLTGAMLVVTVLSLIASPGAGILQYALVFPYICLFGKRLHDAGLSAWLWLVFLLGYFLINVVASAILVPILAPETQAIQLEVQKVMEANGLNAGMEELARRAPEIAQSSALVNVIVLLIASAIVGFVAYRLRSDPQPNRHGPPTLRGNRPDARP
;
A
#
# COMPACT_ATOMS: atom_id res chain seq x y z
N MET A 1 1.93 -3.50 -21.64
CA MET A 1 2.23 -2.49 -20.60
C MET A 1 3.74 -2.39 -20.54
N ASP A 2 4.34 -1.22 -20.69
CA ASP A 2 5.80 -1.08 -20.58
C ASP A 2 6.19 -0.96 -19.09
N PHE A 3 6.75 -2.04 -18.53
CA PHE A 3 7.10 -2.14 -17.12
C PHE A 3 8.16 -1.11 -16.69
N ARG A 4 9.12 -0.83 -17.57
CA ARG A 4 10.21 0.11 -17.27
C ARG A 4 9.63 1.51 -17.11
N HIS A 5 8.80 1.91 -18.05
CA HIS A 5 8.12 3.19 -17.99
C HIS A 5 7.15 3.28 -16.79
N VAL A 6 6.43 2.20 -16.46
CA VAL A 6 5.42 2.23 -15.39
C VAL A 6 6.02 2.26 -13.98
N PHE A 7 7.09 1.51 -13.71
CA PHE A 7 7.61 1.35 -12.34
C PHE A 7 8.92 2.07 -12.07
N PHE A 8 9.72 2.35 -13.09
CA PHE A 8 11.08 2.87 -12.90
C PHE A 8 11.31 4.25 -13.49
N ASP A 9 10.33 4.83 -14.17
CA ASP A 9 10.36 6.20 -14.66
C ASP A 9 9.29 7.06 -13.96
N PRO A 10 9.67 8.14 -13.24
CA PRO A 10 8.70 9.04 -12.60
C PRO A 10 8.03 10.00 -13.59
N LYS A 11 8.54 10.13 -14.82
CA LYS A 11 8.03 11.09 -15.80
C LYS A 11 6.86 10.52 -16.60
N GLY A 12 6.00 11.41 -17.08
CA GLY A 12 4.87 11.06 -17.93
C GLY A 12 3.53 11.01 -17.20
N ARG A 13 2.54 10.46 -17.91
CA ARG A 13 1.14 10.34 -17.49
C ARG A 13 0.67 8.91 -17.75
N ILE A 14 -0.15 8.36 -16.85
CA ILE A 14 -0.82 7.08 -17.07
C ILE A 14 -2.32 7.20 -16.83
N GLY A 15 -3.10 6.65 -17.77
CA GLY A 15 -4.54 6.60 -17.66
C GLY A 15 -5.01 5.59 -16.61
N PRO A 16 -6.32 5.60 -16.26
CA PRO A 16 -6.87 4.75 -15.20
C PRO A 16 -6.63 3.26 -15.40
N ARG A 17 -6.81 2.75 -16.62
CA ARG A 17 -6.64 1.31 -16.94
C ARG A 17 -5.21 0.84 -16.71
N THR A 18 -4.24 1.63 -17.19
CA THR A 18 -2.82 1.36 -16.98
C THR A 18 -2.49 1.45 -15.49
N PHE A 19 -2.92 2.49 -14.80
CA PHE A 19 -2.72 2.59 -13.35
C PHE A 19 -3.26 1.34 -12.60
N GLY A 20 -4.48 0.91 -12.88
CA GLY A 20 -5.10 -0.24 -12.22
C GLY A 20 -4.31 -1.55 -12.43
N GLN A 21 -3.89 -1.82 -13.67
CA GLN A 21 -3.05 -2.99 -13.97
C GLN A 21 -1.72 -2.97 -13.20
N GLY A 22 -1.07 -1.81 -13.16
CA GLY A 22 0.21 -1.65 -12.47
C GLY A 22 0.06 -1.74 -10.95
N TYR A 23 -1.03 -1.20 -10.42
CA TYR A 23 -1.34 -1.21 -8.99
C TYR A 23 -1.63 -2.62 -8.49
N VAL A 24 -2.42 -3.41 -9.23
CA VAL A 24 -2.67 -4.83 -8.91
C VAL A 24 -1.36 -5.62 -8.88
N LEU A 25 -0.47 -5.37 -9.84
CA LEU A 25 0.82 -6.05 -9.89
C LEU A 25 1.73 -5.69 -8.70
N LEU A 26 1.79 -4.41 -8.32
CA LEU A 26 2.54 -3.98 -7.12
C LEU A 26 1.93 -4.49 -5.82
N THR A 27 0.60 -4.55 -5.74
CA THR A 27 -0.11 -5.11 -4.58
C THR A 27 0.19 -6.61 -4.47
N GLY A 28 0.19 -7.33 -5.60
CA GLY A 28 0.60 -8.73 -5.67
C GLY A 28 2.05 -8.94 -5.23
N ALA A 29 2.98 -8.09 -5.67
CA ALA A 29 4.37 -8.14 -5.21
C ALA A 29 4.50 -7.88 -3.71
N MET A 30 3.77 -6.89 -3.18
CA MET A 30 3.72 -6.60 -1.73
C MET A 30 3.14 -7.78 -0.94
N LEU A 31 2.11 -8.45 -1.47
CA LEU A 31 1.54 -9.65 -0.88
C LEU A 31 2.56 -10.79 -0.84
N VAL A 32 3.30 -11.02 -1.93
CA VAL A 32 4.37 -12.04 -1.97
C VAL A 32 5.43 -11.74 -0.91
N VAL A 33 5.88 -10.49 -0.78
CA VAL A 33 6.85 -10.10 0.25
C VAL A 33 6.28 -10.31 1.65
N THR A 34 5.01 -9.98 1.87
CA THR A 34 4.33 -10.19 3.15
C THR A 34 4.28 -11.67 3.51
N VAL A 35 3.87 -12.53 2.58
CA VAL A 35 3.84 -13.98 2.77
C VAL A 35 5.24 -14.55 3.00
N LEU A 36 6.24 -14.10 2.21
CA LEU A 36 7.63 -14.51 2.38
C LEU A 36 8.17 -14.15 3.78
N SER A 37 7.78 -12.98 4.29
CA SER A 37 8.16 -12.54 5.64
C SER A 37 7.56 -13.42 6.74
N LEU A 38 6.38 -13.98 6.49
CA LEU A 38 5.69 -14.87 7.42
C LEU A 38 6.28 -16.29 7.40
N ILE A 39 6.58 -16.85 6.23
CA ILE A 39 6.96 -18.27 6.09
C ILE A 39 8.46 -18.53 6.06
N ALA A 40 9.28 -17.58 5.60
CA ALA A 40 10.70 -17.80 5.40
C ALA A 40 11.55 -17.09 6.47
N SER A 41 11.38 -15.78 6.62
CA SER A 41 12.13 -15.00 7.60
C SER A 41 11.47 -13.64 7.83
N PRO A 42 11.30 -13.19 9.08
CA PRO A 42 10.87 -11.82 9.39
C PRO A 42 11.74 -10.75 8.70
N GLY A 43 13.02 -11.06 8.45
CA GLY A 43 13.95 -10.16 7.76
C GLY A 43 13.60 -9.90 6.29
N ALA A 44 12.81 -10.76 5.64
CA ALA A 44 12.35 -10.55 4.27
C ALA A 44 11.44 -9.31 4.13
N GLY A 45 10.89 -8.80 5.24
CA GLY A 45 10.09 -7.58 5.26
C GLY A 45 10.84 -6.35 4.75
N ILE A 46 12.18 -6.36 4.76
CA ILE A 46 12.99 -5.28 4.21
C ILE A 46 12.77 -5.07 2.70
N LEU A 47 12.33 -6.11 1.98
CA LEU A 47 12.03 -6.03 0.56
C LEU A 47 10.85 -5.10 0.25
N GLN A 48 9.99 -4.82 1.23
CA GLN A 48 8.87 -3.89 1.07
C GLN A 48 9.35 -2.48 0.75
N TYR A 49 10.51 -2.06 1.28
CA TYR A 49 11.09 -0.75 1.01
C TYR A 49 11.49 -0.57 -0.46
N ALA A 50 11.91 -1.66 -1.12
CA ALA A 50 12.22 -1.62 -2.55
C ALA A 50 10.98 -1.34 -3.43
N LEU A 51 9.78 -1.65 -2.93
CA LEU A 51 8.52 -1.40 -3.63
C LEU A 51 8.03 0.04 -3.50
N VAL A 52 8.55 0.82 -2.55
CA VAL A 52 8.13 2.21 -2.32
C VAL A 52 8.37 3.08 -3.55
N PHE A 53 9.53 2.94 -4.20
CA PHE A 53 9.85 3.73 -5.39
C PHE A 53 8.88 3.43 -6.57
N PRO A 54 8.61 2.16 -6.93
CA PRO A 54 7.56 1.83 -7.90
C PRO A 54 6.17 2.41 -7.56
N TYR A 55 5.78 2.42 -6.28
CA TYR A 55 4.52 3.06 -5.87
C TYR A 55 4.53 4.57 -6.13
N ILE A 56 5.62 5.26 -5.80
CA ILE A 56 5.78 6.70 -6.09
C ILE A 56 5.68 6.96 -7.59
N CYS A 57 6.37 6.19 -8.42
CA CYS A 57 6.32 6.31 -9.88
C CYS A 57 4.90 6.11 -10.43
N LEU A 58 4.18 5.11 -9.91
CA LEU A 58 2.83 4.77 -10.37
C LEU A 58 1.81 5.85 -9.97
N PHE A 59 1.78 6.25 -8.69
CA PHE A 59 0.87 7.28 -8.20
C PHE A 59 1.22 8.66 -8.75
N GLY A 60 2.51 9.00 -8.85
CA GLY A 60 2.97 10.25 -9.42
C GLY A 60 2.44 10.45 -10.84
N LYS A 61 2.59 9.45 -11.72
CA LYS A 61 2.05 9.53 -13.09
C LYS A 61 0.52 9.54 -13.15
N ARG A 62 -0.18 8.88 -12.22
CA ARG A 62 -1.65 8.94 -12.13
C ARG A 62 -2.13 10.33 -11.71
N LEU A 63 -1.42 10.94 -10.76
CA LEU A 63 -1.69 12.30 -10.29
C LEU A 63 -1.38 13.34 -11.37
N HIS A 64 -0.26 13.20 -12.08
CA HIS A 64 0.04 14.02 -13.25
C HIS A 64 -1.04 13.92 -14.32
N ASP A 65 -1.59 12.72 -14.52
CA ASP A 65 -2.71 12.55 -15.47
C ASP A 65 -3.99 13.25 -15.00
N ALA A 66 -4.21 13.37 -13.69
CA ALA A 66 -5.31 14.14 -13.13
C ALA A 66 -5.05 15.66 -13.03
N GLY A 67 -3.91 16.14 -13.53
CA GLY A 67 -3.50 17.55 -13.41
C GLY A 67 -3.05 17.95 -12.00
N LEU A 68 -2.79 16.97 -11.12
CA LEU A 68 -2.42 17.16 -9.72
C LEU A 68 -0.91 17.02 -9.50
N SER A 69 -0.43 17.54 -8.37
CA SER A 69 0.96 17.37 -7.94
C SER A 69 1.24 15.93 -7.51
N ALA A 70 2.39 15.37 -7.93
CA ALA A 70 2.85 14.07 -7.46
C ALA A 70 3.04 14.01 -5.93
N TRP A 71 3.26 15.14 -5.26
CA TRP A 71 3.35 15.20 -3.80
C TRP A 71 2.08 14.74 -3.09
N LEU A 72 0.91 14.78 -3.75
CA LEU A 72 -0.33 14.23 -3.20
C LEU A 72 -0.27 12.71 -3.00
N TRP A 73 0.73 12.01 -3.54
CA TRP A 73 1.05 10.63 -3.16
C TRP A 73 1.14 10.47 -1.63
N LEU A 74 1.72 11.44 -0.91
CA LEU A 74 1.83 11.38 0.54
C LEU A 74 0.46 11.32 1.23
N VAL A 75 -0.57 11.93 0.63
CA VAL A 75 -1.96 11.86 1.13
C VAL A 75 -2.52 10.44 0.94
N PHE A 76 -2.24 9.80 -0.20
CA PHE A 76 -2.63 8.39 -0.41
C PHE A 76 -1.90 7.45 0.54
N LEU A 77 -0.62 7.71 0.81
CA LEU A 77 0.18 6.96 1.77
C LEU A 77 -0.35 7.14 3.20
N LEU A 78 -0.68 8.37 3.60
CA LEU A 78 -1.31 8.64 4.89
C LEU A 78 -2.67 7.94 4.99
N GLY A 79 -3.51 8.04 3.96
CA GLY A 79 -4.79 7.34 3.89
C GLY A 79 -4.65 5.83 4.03
N TYR A 80 -3.65 5.24 3.38
CA TYR A 80 -3.31 3.82 3.53
C TYR A 80 -3.01 3.47 5.01
N PHE A 81 -2.16 4.24 5.68
CA PHE A 81 -1.85 4.00 7.10
C PHE A 81 -3.08 4.13 8.01
N LEU A 82 -3.91 5.16 7.80
CA LEU A 82 -5.12 5.36 8.58
C LEU A 82 -6.12 4.19 8.39
N ILE A 83 -6.29 3.70 7.15
CA ILE A 83 -7.14 2.54 6.88
C ILE A 83 -6.57 1.28 7.56
N ASN A 84 -5.25 1.08 7.55
CA ASN A 84 -4.63 -0.04 8.25
C ASN A 84 -4.92 0.02 9.75
N VAL A 85 -4.74 1.18 10.39
CA VAL A 85 -5.02 1.35 11.83
C VAL A 85 -6.48 1.02 12.15
N VAL A 86 -7.42 1.59 11.40
CA VAL A 86 -8.86 1.38 11.64
C VAL A 86 -9.26 -0.07 11.36
N ALA A 87 -8.81 -0.65 10.24
CA ALA A 87 -9.13 -2.02 9.88
C ALA A 87 -8.54 -3.03 10.88
N SER A 88 -7.30 -2.84 11.33
CA SER A 88 -6.69 -3.69 12.36
C SER A 88 -7.40 -3.57 13.70
N ALA A 89 -7.77 -2.34 14.13
CA ALA A 89 -8.51 -2.14 15.38
C ALA A 89 -9.86 -2.86 15.41
N ILE A 90 -10.50 -3.01 14.24
CA ILE A 90 -11.78 -3.73 14.10
C ILE A 90 -11.54 -5.23 13.94
N LEU A 91 -10.60 -5.65 13.09
CA LEU A 91 -10.46 -7.04 12.67
C LEU A 91 -9.65 -7.89 13.64
N VAL A 92 -8.66 -7.34 14.35
CA VAL A 92 -7.85 -8.11 15.32
C VAL A 92 -8.73 -8.69 16.44
N PRO A 93 -9.62 -7.94 17.11
CA PRO A 93 -10.49 -8.51 18.16
C PRO A 93 -11.44 -9.61 17.66
N ILE A 94 -11.79 -9.59 16.37
CA ILE A 94 -12.77 -10.51 15.78
C ILE A 94 -12.09 -11.78 15.26
N LEU A 95 -10.96 -11.63 14.57
CA LEU A 95 -10.32 -12.69 13.80
C LEU A 95 -9.03 -13.22 14.45
N ALA A 96 -8.44 -12.49 15.40
CA ALA A 96 -7.22 -12.87 16.12
C ALA A 96 -7.30 -12.46 17.61
N PRO A 97 -8.29 -12.98 18.37
CA PRO A 97 -8.49 -12.62 19.78
C PRO A 97 -7.29 -12.97 20.67
N GLU A 98 -6.52 -14.01 20.32
CA GLU A 98 -5.28 -14.38 20.98
C GLU A 98 -4.20 -13.30 20.84
N THR A 99 -4.10 -12.65 19.68
CA THR A 99 -3.17 -11.53 19.47
C THR A 99 -3.55 -10.35 20.38
N GLN A 100 -4.85 -10.11 20.58
CA GLN A 100 -5.32 -9.07 21.49
C GLN A 100 -4.94 -9.38 22.95
N ALA A 101 -5.10 -10.63 23.39
CA ALA A 101 -4.70 -11.05 24.72
C ALA A 101 -3.20 -10.83 24.96
N ILE A 102 -2.36 -11.20 23.99
CA ILE A 102 -0.91 -10.97 24.04
C ILE A 102 -0.58 -9.48 24.11
N GLN A 103 -1.23 -8.64 23.31
CA GLN A 103 -1.01 -7.19 23.34
C GLN A 103 -1.39 -6.57 24.70
N LEU A 104 -2.46 -7.03 25.31
CA LEU A 104 -2.88 -6.59 26.66
C LEU A 104 -1.88 -7.02 27.73
N GLU A 105 -1.29 -8.21 27.62
CA GLU A 105 -0.22 -8.67 28.53
C GLU A 105 1.04 -7.81 28.37
N VAL A 106 1.48 -7.57 27.14
CA VAL A 106 2.61 -6.67 26.83
C VAL A 106 2.34 -5.27 27.39
N GLN A 107 1.13 -4.76 27.24
CA GLN A 107 0.74 -3.46 27.79
C GLN A 107 0.82 -3.43 29.32
N LYS A 108 0.35 -4.48 30.01
CA LYS A 108 0.48 -4.59 31.47
C LYS A 108 1.94 -4.63 31.92
N VAL A 109 2.80 -5.36 31.21
CA VAL A 109 4.24 -5.39 31.49
C VAL A 109 4.88 -4.02 31.27
N MET A 110 4.46 -3.32 30.21
CA MET A 110 4.91 -1.96 29.91
C MET A 110 4.50 -0.96 31.01
N GLU A 111 3.27 -1.07 31.51
CA GLU A 111 2.74 -0.22 32.58
C GLU A 111 3.40 -0.50 33.94
N ALA A 112 3.68 -1.79 34.24
CA ALA A 112 4.26 -2.19 35.53
C ALA A 112 5.79 -2.00 35.59
N ASN A 113 6.50 -2.35 34.52
CA ASN A 113 7.97 -2.44 34.50
C ASN A 113 8.63 -1.40 33.59
N GLY A 114 7.84 -0.50 33.01
CA GLY A 114 8.30 0.55 32.11
C GLY A 114 8.47 0.11 30.66
N LEU A 115 8.71 1.09 29.78
CA LEU A 115 8.75 0.91 28.32
C LEU A 115 9.75 -0.16 27.88
N ASN A 116 10.95 -0.21 28.47
CA ASN A 116 11.99 -1.16 28.08
C ASN A 116 11.56 -2.61 28.30
N ALA A 117 10.93 -2.91 29.44
CA ALA A 117 10.43 -4.25 29.74
C ALA A 117 9.26 -4.64 28.83
N GLY A 118 8.36 -3.70 28.53
CA GLY A 118 7.28 -3.92 27.56
C GLY A 118 7.80 -4.23 26.16
N MET A 119 8.83 -3.50 25.70
CA MET A 119 9.46 -3.73 24.40
C MET A 119 10.20 -5.07 24.34
N GLU A 120 10.81 -5.52 25.44
CA GLU A 120 11.46 -6.83 25.53
C GLU A 120 10.43 -7.97 25.46
N GLU A 121 9.33 -7.87 26.20
CA GLU A 121 8.25 -8.87 26.14
C GLU A 121 7.60 -8.91 24.75
N LEU A 122 7.38 -7.75 24.14
CA LEU A 122 6.90 -7.66 22.76
C LEU A 122 7.87 -8.35 21.79
N ALA A 123 9.18 -8.17 21.95
CA ALA A 123 10.18 -8.81 21.10
C ALA A 123 10.19 -10.33 21.27
N ARG A 124 10.00 -10.83 22.49
CA ARG A 124 9.91 -12.27 22.78
C ARG A 124 8.68 -12.91 22.15
N ARG A 125 7.55 -12.22 22.19
CA ARG A 125 6.26 -12.69 21.64
C ARG A 125 5.99 -12.26 20.20
N ALA A 126 6.89 -11.49 19.60
CA ALA A 126 6.80 -11.08 18.21
C ALA A 126 6.49 -12.24 17.23
N PRO A 127 7.13 -13.43 17.32
CA PRO A 127 6.80 -14.55 16.42
C PRO A 127 5.36 -15.06 16.61
N GLU A 128 4.87 -15.11 17.85
CA GLU A 128 3.51 -15.57 18.16
C GLU A 128 2.46 -14.56 17.65
N ILE A 129 2.70 -13.27 17.85
CA ILE A 129 1.87 -12.18 17.32
C ILE A 129 1.85 -12.24 15.79
N ALA A 130 3.01 -12.43 15.16
CA ALA A 130 3.11 -12.49 13.70
C ALA A 130 2.33 -13.67 13.11
N GLN A 131 2.38 -14.84 13.74
CA GLN A 131 1.67 -16.03 13.28
C GLN A 131 0.16 -15.93 13.49
N SER A 132 -0.27 -15.53 14.69
CA SER A 132 -1.70 -15.36 15.02
C SER A 132 -2.38 -14.28 14.17
N SER A 133 -1.71 -13.15 13.95
CA SER A 133 -2.25 -12.04 13.14
C SER A 133 -1.99 -12.18 11.64
N ALA A 134 -1.34 -13.25 11.16
CA ALA A 134 -0.93 -13.39 9.76
C ALA A 134 -2.07 -13.18 8.76
N LEU A 135 -3.19 -13.88 8.99
CA LEU A 135 -4.38 -13.79 8.14
C LEU A 135 -5.01 -12.41 8.21
N VAL A 136 -5.09 -11.82 9.42
CA VAL A 136 -5.62 -10.46 9.61
C VAL A 136 -4.77 -9.43 8.86
N ASN A 137 -3.45 -9.53 8.94
CA ASN A 137 -2.51 -8.64 8.25
C ASN A 137 -2.69 -8.70 6.73
N VAL A 138 -2.88 -9.90 6.17
CA VAL A 138 -3.15 -10.07 4.73
C VAL A 138 -4.49 -9.44 4.33
N ILE A 139 -5.55 -9.67 5.12
CA ILE A 139 -6.87 -9.08 4.85
C ILE A 139 -6.80 -7.55 4.92
N VAL A 140 -6.18 -7.01 5.96
CA VAL A 140 -6.02 -5.55 6.14
C VAL A 140 -5.22 -4.94 5.00
N LEU A 141 -4.10 -5.56 4.61
CA LEU A 141 -3.29 -5.15 3.45
C LEU A 141 -4.16 -5.05 2.19
N LEU A 142 -4.96 -6.08 1.90
CA LEU A 142 -5.81 -6.12 0.71
C LEU A 142 -6.94 -5.09 0.76
N ILE A 143 -7.59 -4.91 1.90
CA ILE A 143 -8.66 -3.90 2.08
C ILE A 143 -8.08 -2.49 1.89
N ALA A 144 -6.99 -2.18 2.59
CA ALA A 144 -6.34 -0.87 2.50
C ALA A 144 -5.88 -0.58 1.08
N SER A 145 -5.26 -1.57 0.42
CA SER A 145 -4.82 -1.42 -0.97
C SER A 145 -6.01 -1.24 -1.92
N ALA A 146 -7.06 -2.03 -1.78
CA ALA A 146 -8.25 -1.92 -2.62
C ALA A 146 -8.88 -0.53 -2.53
N ILE A 147 -9.06 0.01 -1.32
CA ILE A 147 -9.66 1.34 -1.11
C ILE A 147 -8.78 2.42 -1.72
N VAL A 148 -7.48 2.45 -1.39
CA VAL A 148 -6.54 3.49 -1.85
C VAL A 148 -6.37 3.43 -3.37
N GLY A 149 -6.18 2.23 -3.92
CA GLY A 149 -6.09 2.00 -5.36
C GLY A 149 -7.36 2.41 -6.09
N PHE A 150 -8.54 2.12 -5.54
CA PHE A 150 -9.82 2.50 -6.13
C PHE A 150 -10.00 4.02 -6.17
N VAL A 151 -9.67 4.73 -5.09
CA VAL A 151 -9.74 6.21 -5.06
C VAL A 151 -8.84 6.81 -6.14
N ALA A 152 -7.59 6.34 -6.26
CA ALA A 152 -6.65 6.83 -7.29
C ALA A 152 -7.09 6.47 -8.72
N TYR A 153 -7.65 5.28 -8.91
CA TYR A 153 -8.20 4.84 -10.20
C TYR A 153 -9.37 5.73 -10.64
N ARG A 154 -10.21 6.17 -9.70
CA ARG A 154 -11.42 6.98 -9.95
C ARG A 154 -11.16 8.47 -10.17
N LEU A 155 -9.92 8.95 -9.96
CA LEU A 155 -9.54 10.32 -10.31
C LEU A 155 -9.90 10.61 -11.78
N ARG A 156 -10.33 11.83 -12.07
CA ARG A 156 -10.62 12.24 -13.45
C ARG A 156 -9.31 12.62 -14.13
N SER A 157 -9.12 12.16 -15.36
CA SER A 157 -7.99 12.57 -16.20
C SER A 157 -8.20 13.99 -16.71
N ASP A 158 -7.14 14.78 -16.73
CA ASP A 158 -7.09 16.10 -17.33
C ASP A 158 -7.21 15.97 -18.86
N PRO A 159 -8.26 16.53 -19.49
CA PRO A 159 -8.47 16.43 -20.93
C PRO A 159 -7.48 17.26 -21.74
N GLN A 160 -6.77 18.21 -21.12
CA GLN A 160 -5.83 19.09 -21.80
C GLN A 160 -4.40 18.52 -21.74
N PRO A 161 -3.55 18.89 -22.71
CA PRO A 161 -2.10 18.68 -22.59
C PRO A 161 -1.57 19.43 -21.36
N ASN A 162 -0.66 18.81 -20.62
CA ASN A 162 0.02 19.44 -19.50
C ASN A 162 1.53 19.20 -19.58
N ARG A 163 2.31 19.77 -18.65
CA ARG A 163 3.79 19.66 -18.63
C ARG A 163 4.34 18.23 -18.59
N HIS A 164 3.51 17.24 -18.26
CA HIS A 164 3.87 15.84 -18.17
C HIS A 164 3.53 15.03 -19.42
N GLY A 165 2.91 15.66 -20.43
CA GLY A 165 2.65 15.05 -21.74
C GLY A 165 1.21 15.25 -22.24
N PRO A 166 0.91 14.69 -23.42
CA PRO A 166 -0.42 14.74 -24.01
C PRO A 166 -1.45 13.99 -23.15
N PRO A 167 -2.76 14.26 -23.33
CA PRO A 167 -3.82 13.55 -22.63
C PRO A 167 -3.72 12.04 -22.83
N THR A 168 -3.92 11.26 -21.77
CA THR A 168 -4.12 9.82 -21.91
C THR A 168 -5.55 9.61 -22.41
N LEU A 169 -5.73 9.70 -23.74
CA LEU A 169 -7.02 9.61 -24.42
C LEU A 169 -7.86 8.44 -23.89
N ARG A 170 -9.15 8.71 -23.66
CA ARG A 170 -10.21 7.68 -23.65
C ARG A 170 -10.04 6.84 -24.92
N GLY A 171 -10.06 5.51 -24.78
CA GLY A 171 -10.09 4.61 -25.93
C GLY A 171 -11.13 5.05 -26.97
N ASN A 172 -10.77 4.92 -28.25
CA ASN A 172 -11.59 5.10 -29.44
C ASN A 172 -12.28 6.47 -29.61
N ARG A 173 -11.59 7.40 -30.28
CA ARG A 173 -12.23 8.27 -31.29
C ARG A 173 -11.43 8.16 -32.59
N PRO A 174 -12.01 7.75 -33.72
CA PRO A 174 -11.34 7.67 -35.02
C PRO A 174 -11.19 9.05 -35.70
N ASP A 175 -11.09 10.13 -34.94
CA ASP A 175 -11.23 11.49 -35.46
C ASP A 175 -9.97 12.29 -35.13
N ALA A 176 -8.85 11.80 -35.61
CA ALA A 176 -7.64 12.58 -35.79
C ALA A 176 -7.00 12.16 -37.10
N ARG A 177 -7.46 12.78 -38.19
CA ARG A 177 -6.65 12.99 -39.37
C ARG A 177 -6.66 14.49 -39.70
N PRO A 178 -5.54 15.05 -40.16
CA PRO A 178 -5.60 16.27 -40.97
C PRO A 178 -6.39 16.01 -42.25
#